data_AF-A0A8C1NXB9-F1
#
_entry.id   AF-A0A8C1NXB9-F1
#
_cell.length_a   1.000
_cell.length_b   1.000
_cell.length_c   1.000
_cell.angle_alpha   90.00
_cell.angle_beta   90.00
_cell.angle_gamma   90.00
#
_symmetry.space_group_name_H-M   'P 1'
#
loop_
_entity.id
_entity.type
_entity.pdbx_description
1 polymer ?
#
loop_
_entity_poly.entity_id
_entity_poly.type
_entity_poly.pdbx_seq_one_letter_code
_entity_poly.pdbx_strand_id
1 'polypeptide(L)' 'MNRIFGRSKQTPTPNLSDCIGNVDTRIESVDKKIARIDAELMKYKDQMKKMRDGPSKNTVKQKAMRVLKQKRM' A
#
# COMPACT_ATOMS: atom_id res chain seq x y z
N MET A 1 37.88 -28.85 -13.88
CA MET A 1 36.70 -29.50 -13.28
C MET A 1 35.43 -28.70 -13.56
N ASN A 2 34.67 -29.04 -14.61
CA ASN A 2 33.32 -28.51 -14.83
C ASN A 2 32.31 -29.64 -14.55
N ARG A 3 31.66 -29.61 -13.38
CA ARG A 3 30.62 -30.59 -13.02
C ARG A 3 29.32 -30.24 -13.75
N ILE A 4 28.84 -31.19 -14.56
CA ILE A 4 27.67 -31.05 -15.46
C ILE A 4 26.33 -31.16 -14.70
N PHE A 5 26.34 -31.68 -13.47
CA PHE A 5 25.14 -31.78 -12.62
C PHE A 5 25.33 -31.01 -11.32
N GLY A 6 24.37 -30.13 -10.99
CA GLY A 6 24.35 -29.36 -9.75
C GLY A 6 24.73 -27.88 -9.84
N ARG A 7 24.90 -27.29 -11.04
CA ARG A 7 24.91 -25.82 -11.15
C ARG A 7 23.50 -25.30 -10.88
N SER A 8 23.31 -24.61 -9.76
CA SER A 8 22.16 -23.71 -9.63
C SER A 8 22.17 -22.75 -10.82
N LYS A 9 20.99 -22.42 -11.37
CA LYS A 9 20.87 -21.41 -12.42
C LYS A 9 21.68 -20.19 -11.98
N GLN A 10 22.64 -19.77 -12.80
CA GLN A 10 23.41 -18.55 -12.61
C GLN A 10 22.39 -17.45 -12.31
N THR A 11 22.36 -16.95 -11.08
CA THR A 11 21.51 -15.81 -10.75
C THR A 11 21.92 -14.72 -11.73
N PRO A 12 20.98 -14.20 -12.56
CA PRO A 12 21.32 -13.18 -13.53
C PRO A 12 22.08 -12.09 -12.78
N THR A 13 23.23 -11.70 -13.34
CA THR A 13 24.03 -10.60 -12.79
C THR A 13 23.08 -9.43 -12.53
N PRO A 14 23.09 -8.85 -11.31
CA PRO A 14 22.16 -7.78 -10.96
C PRO A 14 22.24 -6.71 -12.03
N ASN A 15 21.15 -6.51 -12.75
CA ASN A 15 21.08 -5.56 -13.86
C ASN A 15 20.25 -4.35 -13.44
N LEU A 16 20.63 -3.18 -13.96
CA LEU A 16 19.99 -1.92 -13.61
C LEU A 16 18.53 -1.89 -14.08
N SER A 17 18.19 -2.59 -15.16
CA SER A 17 16.84 -2.65 -15.72
C SER A 17 15.84 -3.34 -14.78
N ASP A 18 16.22 -4.43 -14.14
CA ASP A 18 15.41 -5.16 -13.17
C ASP A 18 15.23 -4.34 -11.88
N CYS A 19 16.27 -3.61 -11.46
CA CYS A 19 16.17 -2.66 -10.35
C CYS A 19 15.16 -1.56 -10.65
N ILE A 20 15.19 -0.99 -11.87
CA ILE A 20 14.23 0.03 -12.32
C ILE A 20 12.81 -0.55 -12.33
N GLY A 21 12.58 -1.70 -12.96
CA GLY A 21 11.26 -2.33 -13.01
C GLY A 21 10.70 -2.68 -11.62
N ASN A 22 11.55 -3.10 -10.69
CA ASN A 22 11.16 -3.34 -9.31
C ASN A 22 10.79 -2.04 -8.57
N VAL A 23 11.49 -0.94 -8.83
CA VAL A 23 11.17 0.37 -8.27
C VAL A 23 9.83 0.88 -8.82
N ASP A 24 9.62 0.80 -10.13
CA ASP A 24 8.37 1.22 -10.78
C ASP A 24 7.17 0.44 -10.23
N THR A 25 7.30 -0.87 -10.07
CA THR A 25 6.27 -1.72 -9.47
C THR A 25 5.95 -1.31 -8.02
N ARG A 26 6.97 -0.92 -7.25
CA ARG A 26 6.77 -0.43 -5.87
C ARG A 26 6.09 0.93 -5.86
N ILE A 27 6.46 1.84 -6.75
CA ILE A 27 5.82 3.16 -6.90
C ILE A 27 4.32 2.95 -7.21
N GLU A 28 4.00 2.16 -8.22
CA GLU A 28 2.60 1.88 -8.55
C GLU A 28 1.81 1.27 -7.40
N SER A 29 2.42 0.35 -6.65
CA SER A 29 1.79 -0.29 -5.49
C SER A 29 1.51 0.71 -4.38
N VAL A 30 2.44 1.64 -4.14
CA VAL A 30 2.29 2.72 -3.16
C VAL A 30 1.19 3.68 -3.61
N ASP A 31 1.18 4.11 -4.87
CA ASP A 31 0.15 5.02 -5.41
C ASP A 31 -1.25 4.40 -5.32
N LYS A 32 -1.39 3.12 -5.69
CA LYS A 32 -2.65 2.39 -5.55
C LYS A 32 -3.10 2.28 -4.09
N LYS A 33 -2.18 2.13 -3.14
CA LYS A 33 -2.51 2.11 -1.69
C LYS A 33 -2.96 3.48 -1.21
N ILE A 34 -2.24 4.55 -1.57
CA ILE A 34 -2.60 5.94 -1.20
C ILE A 34 -3.99 6.28 -1.73
N ALA A 35 -4.26 5.99 -3.02
CA ALA A 35 -5.56 6.24 -3.63
C ALA A 35 -6.71 5.51 -2.92
N ARG A 36 -6.50 4.26 -2.48
CA ARG A 36 -7.50 3.50 -1.71
C ARG A 36 -7.75 4.12 -0.33
N ILE A 37 -6.69 4.48 0.37
CA ILE A 37 -6.78 5.13 1.69
C ILE A 37 -7.53 6.46 1.58
N ASP A 38 -7.24 7.26 0.55
CA ASP A 38 -7.90 8.55 0.32
C ASP A 38 -9.38 8.40 -0.01
N ALA A 39 -9.73 7.41 -0.85
CA ALA A 39 -11.12 7.09 -1.13
C ALA A 39 -11.87 6.66 0.14
N GLU A 40 -11.25 5.88 1.02
CA GLU A 40 -11.86 5.44 2.27
C GLU A 40 -12.05 6.60 3.27
N LEU A 41 -11.04 7.47 3.40
CA LEU A 41 -11.14 8.68 4.24
C LEU A 41 -12.25 9.63 3.75
N MET A 42 -12.40 9.79 2.44
CA MET A 42 -13.48 10.59 1.85
C MET A 42 -14.86 10.01 2.23
N LYS A 43 -15.04 8.70 2.13
CA LYS A 43 -16.29 8.02 2.55
C LYS A 43 -16.60 8.26 4.03
N TYR A 44 -15.61 8.12 4.91
CA TYR A 44 -15.82 8.39 6.34
C TYR A 44 -16.16 9.85 6.61
N LYS A 45 -15.54 10.80 5.90
CA LYS A 45 -15.86 12.23 5.99
C LYS A 45 -17.31 12.50 5.62
N ASP A 46 -17.77 11.96 4.50
CA ASP A 46 -19.15 12.13 4.02
C ASP A 46 -20.17 11.45 4.93
N GLN A 47 -19.83 10.26 5.44
CA GLN A 47 -20.65 9.56 6.41
C GLN A 47 -20.80 10.38 7.69
N MET A 48 -19.70 10.89 8.26
CA MET A 48 -19.75 11.71 9.49
C MET A 48 -20.51 13.03 9.29
N LYS A 49 -20.46 13.63 8.09
CA LYS A 49 -21.21 14.86 7.78
C LYS A 49 -22.72 14.68 7.88
N LYS A 50 -23.22 13.49 7.53
CA LYS A 50 -24.65 13.15 7.57
C LYS A 50 -25.11 12.62 8.93
N MET A 51 -24.19 12.36 9.86
CA MET A 51 -24.50 11.79 11.17
C MET A 51 -24.64 12.87 12.24
N ARG A 52 -25.68 12.70 13.07
CA ARG A 52 -25.82 13.44 14.32
C ARG A 52 -24.72 13.05 15.30
N ASP A 53 -24.31 13.99 16.14
CA ASP A 53 -23.33 13.72 17.18
C ASP A 53 -23.87 12.70 18.19
N GLY A 54 -23.05 11.68 18.46
CA GLY A 54 -23.42 10.55 19.30
C GLY A 54 -22.48 9.37 19.18
N PRO A 55 -22.75 8.26 19.89
CA PRO A 55 -21.89 7.09 19.95
C PRO A 55 -21.51 6.53 18.57
N SER A 56 -22.48 6.47 17.65
CA SER A 56 -22.27 5.96 16.29
C SER A 56 -21.26 6.80 15.49
N LYS A 57 -21.27 8.14 15.63
CA LYS A 57 -20.34 9.03 14.95
C LYS A 57 -18.92 8.90 15.54
N ASN A 58 -18.80 8.67 16.84
CA ASN A 58 -17.52 8.40 17.49
C ASN A 58 -16.87 7.11 16.99
N THR A 59 -17.65 6.05 16.75
CA THR A 59 -17.13 4.81 16.16
C THR A 59 -16.59 5.04 14.75
N VAL A 60 -17.31 5.80 13.91
CA VAL A 60 -16.83 6.15 12.55
C VAL A 60 -15.56 7.01 12.62
N LYS A 61 -15.51 7.98 13.54
CA LYS A 61 -14.31 8.79 13.79
C LYS A 61 -13.12 7.92 14.20
N GLN A 62 -13.31 6.94 15.08
CA GLN A 62 -12.23 6.01 15.47
C GLN A 62 -11.73 5.18 14.29
N LYS A 63 -12.63 4.70 13.43
CA LYS A 63 -12.25 3.98 12.19
C LYS A 63 -11.47 4.90 11.24
N ALA A 64 -11.95 6.11 11.00
CA ALA A 64 -11.26 7.11 10.18
C ALA A 64 -9.86 7.43 10.72
N MET A 65 -9.70 7.56 12.04
CA MET A 65 -8.40 7.81 12.67
C MET A 65 -7.41 6.65 12.47
N ARG A 66 -7.88 5.39 12.42
CA ARG A 66 -7.01 4.24 12.12
C ARG A 66 -6.51 4.31 10.68
N VAL A 67 -7.39 4.61 9.73
CA VAL A 67 -7.03 4.75 8.31
C VAL A 67 -6.11 5.96 8.07
N LEU A 68 -6.34 7.06 8.77
CA LEU A 68 -5.46 8.24 8.71
C LEU A 68 -4.05 7.94 9.22
N LYS A 69 -3.91 7.09 10.25
CA LYS A 69 -2.61 6.60 10.72
C LYS A 69 -1.92 5.72 9.68
N GLN A 70 -2.66 4.91 8.92
CA GLN A 70 -2.12 4.12 7.81
C GLN A 70 -1.61 4.99 6.66
N LYS A 71 -2.15 6.21 6.46
CA LYS A 71 -1.61 7.18 5.48
C LYS A 71 -0.28 7.81 5.91
N ARG A 72 -0.05 7.93 7.23
CA ARG A 72 1.14 8.57 7.82
C ARG A 72 2.34 7.61 7.96
N MET A 73 2.09 6.30 7.96
CA MET A 73 3.13 5.27 7.78
C MET A 73 3.43 5.09 6.31
#